data_AF-A0A8J4U3W0-F1
#
_entry.id   AF-A0A8J4U3W0-F1
#
_cell.length_a   1.000
_cell.length_b   1.000
_cell.length_c   1.000
_cell.angle_alpha   90.00
_cell.angle_beta   90.00
_cell.angle_gamma   90.00
#
_symmetry.space_group_name_H-M   'P 1'
#
loop_
_entity.id
_entity.type
_entity.pdbx_description
1 polymer ?
#
loop_
_entity_poly.entity_id
_entity_poly.type
_entity_poly.pdbx_seq_one_letter_code
_entity_poly.pdbx_strand_id
1 'polypeptide(L)' 'KPKPTVRVNPQSSIYTGDTVTLTCELQESTGWEFLFYKYNQQLQDFSTEPVNTNTLTVTVNNAGDTVYKCRARR' A
#
# COMPACT_ATOMS: atom_id res chain seq x y z
N LYS A 1 -15.29 2.39 -13.19
CA LYS A 1 -14.09 1.71 -12.64
C LYS A 1 -14.21 1.69 -11.12
N PRO A 2 -14.00 0.55 -10.45
CA PRO A 2 -14.09 0.50 -9.00
C PRO A 2 -12.93 1.33 -8.42
N LYS A 3 -13.21 2.10 -7.36
CA LYS A 3 -12.23 2.99 -6.73
C LYS A 3 -11.68 2.27 -5.49
N PRO A 4 -10.41 1.80 -5.52
CA PRO A 4 -9.83 1.18 -4.35
C PRO A 4 -9.61 2.18 -3.21
N THR A 5 -9.64 1.69 -1.98
CA THR A 5 -9.33 2.46 -0.78
C THR A 5 -8.10 1.86 -0.11
N VAL A 6 -7.13 2.70 0.29
CA VAL A 6 -5.97 2.23 1.05
C VAL A 6 -6.27 2.32 2.55
N ARG A 7 -6.03 1.23 3.27
CA ARG A 7 -5.97 1.20 4.73
C ARG A 7 -4.54 1.01 5.19
N VAL A 8 -4.20 1.60 6.32
CA VAL A 8 -2.89 1.51 6.97
C VAL A 8 -3.09 0.88 8.33
N ASN A 9 -2.24 -0.10 8.67
CA ASN A 9 -2.22 -0.74 9.98
C ASN A 9 -0.78 -0.72 10.55
N PRO A 10 -0.59 -0.27 11.81
CA PRO A 10 -1.59 0.27 12.73
C PRO A 10 -2.10 1.67 12.30
N GLN A 11 -3.31 2.04 12.77
CA GLN A 11 -3.88 3.38 12.56
C GLN A 11 -3.45 4.42 13.63
N SER A 12 -2.55 4.03 14.55
CA SER A 12 -2.05 4.85 15.65
C SER A 12 -0.83 5.69 15.24
N SER A 13 -0.17 6.33 16.21
CA SER A 13 1.12 7.00 16.00
C SER A 13 2.13 6.02 15.37
N ILE A 14 2.58 6.34 14.17
CA ILE A 14 3.60 5.62 13.41
C ILE A 14 4.89 6.44 13.50
N TYR A 15 5.99 5.79 13.88
CA TYR A 15 7.30 6.40 14.00
C TYR A 15 8.25 5.91 12.91
N THR A 16 9.31 6.68 12.67
CA THR A 16 10.40 6.23 11.82
C THR A 16 11.01 4.94 12.38
N GLY A 17 11.14 3.92 11.54
CA GLY A 17 11.57 2.57 11.90
C GLY A 17 10.41 1.59 12.05
N ASP A 18 9.17 2.07 12.23
CA ASP A 18 8.02 1.19 12.37
C ASP A 18 7.68 0.52 11.03
N THR A 19 7.14 -0.68 11.14
CA THR A 19 6.63 -1.43 9.99
C THR A 19 5.12 -1.32 9.95
N VAL A 20 4.59 -0.84 8.83
CA VAL A 20 3.16 -0.70 8.60
C VAL A 20 2.71 -1.60 7.47
N THR A 21 1.52 -2.15 7.60
CA THR A 21 0.85 -2.91 6.54
C THR A 21 -0.16 -2.02 5.85
N LEU A 22 0.01 -1.84 4.55
CA LEU A 22 -0.94 -1.23 3.65
C LEU A 22 -1.88 -2.30 3.12
N THR A 23 -3.18 -2.03 3.08
CA THR A 23 -4.18 -2.91 2.47
C THR A 23 -5.00 -2.11 1.45
N CYS A 24 -5.08 -2.60 0.23
CA CYS A 24 -5.89 -2.02 -0.83
C CYS A 24 -7.24 -2.73 -0.89
N GLU A 25 -8.29 -2.07 -0.44
CA GLU A 25 -9.64 -2.61 -0.43
C GLU A 25 -10.36 -2.26 -1.73
N LEU A 26 -10.90 -3.29 -2.38
CA LEU A 26 -11.74 -3.19 -3.57
C LEU A 26 -12.88 -4.19 -3.45
N GLN A 27 -14.11 -3.75 -3.71
CA GLN A 27 -15.25 -4.66 -3.80
C GLN A 27 -15.05 -5.55 -5.04
N GLU A 28 -15.06 -6.88 -4.86
CA GLU A 28 -14.67 -7.88 -5.85
C GLU A 28 -13.20 -7.79 -6.30
N SER A 29 -12.27 -8.07 -5.37
CA SER A 29 -10.83 -8.04 -5.60
C SER A 29 -10.28 -9.23 -6.44
N THR A 30 -11.09 -10.25 -6.71
CA THR A 30 -10.65 -11.44 -7.45
C THR A 30 -10.25 -11.10 -8.89
N GLY A 31 -9.01 -11.43 -9.26
CA GLY A 31 -8.48 -11.19 -10.60
C GLY A 31 -8.02 -9.75 -10.86
N TRP A 32 -7.87 -8.94 -9.81
CA TRP A 32 -7.23 -7.62 -9.89
C TRP A 32 -5.80 -7.67 -9.37
N GLU A 33 -4.91 -6.96 -10.05
CA GLU A 33 -3.56 -6.68 -9.57
C GLU A 33 -3.54 -5.32 -8.88
N PHE A 34 -2.94 -5.27 -7.69
CA PHE A 34 -2.86 -4.07 -6.88
C PHE A 34 -1.47 -3.46 -6.96
N LEU A 35 -1.41 -2.15 -7.24
CA LEU A 35 -0.18 -1.35 -7.30
C LEU A 35 -0.21 -0.36 -6.13
N PHE A 36 0.86 -0.31 -5.35
CA PHE A 36 1.00 0.63 -4.24
C PHE A 36 1.94 1.78 -4.60
N TYR A 37 1.65 2.97 -4.08
CA TYR A 37 2.40 4.19 -4.33
C TYR A 37 2.63 4.98 -3.03
N LYS A 38 3.78 5.63 -2.92
CA LYS A 38 4.13 6.63 -1.90
C LYS A 38 4.49 7.95 -2.58
N TYR A 39 3.79 9.03 -2.27
CA TYR A 39 3.95 10.35 -2.95
C TYR A 39 3.99 10.29 -4.50
N ASN A 40 3.25 9.34 -5.09
CA ASN A 40 3.20 9.02 -6.54
C ASN A 40 4.36 8.16 -7.08
N GLN A 41 5.35 7.78 -6.28
CA GLN A 41 6.34 6.77 -6.65
C GLN A 41 5.80 5.37 -6.37
N GLN A 42 5.91 4.45 -7.33
CA GLN A 42 5.47 3.07 -7.16
C GLN A 42 6.36 2.35 -6.14
N LEU A 43 5.74 1.65 -5.20
CA LEU A 43 6.42 0.93 -4.11
C LEU A 43 6.78 -0.51 -4.50
N GLN A 44 6.16 -1.05 -5.54
CA GLN A 44 6.27 -2.46 -5.92
C GLN A 44 7.64 -2.83 -6.52
N ASP A 45 8.47 -1.84 -6.87
CA ASP A 45 9.88 -2.05 -7.19
C ASP A 45 10.73 -2.41 -5.94
N PHE A 46 10.20 -2.18 -4.73
CA PHE A 46 10.91 -2.38 -3.45
C PHE A 46 10.53 -3.66 -2.70
N SER A 47 9.53 -4.42 -3.16
CA SER A 47 9.22 -5.74 -2.57
C SER A 47 9.91 -6.84 -3.36
N THR A 48 10.70 -7.66 -2.67
CA THR A 48 11.45 -8.80 -3.23
C THR A 48 10.55 -9.90 -3.82
N GLU A 49 9.24 -9.82 -3.60
CA GLU A 49 8.24 -10.78 -4.07
C GLU A 49 7.18 -10.04 -4.89
N PRO A 50 6.78 -10.54 -6.08
CA PRO A 50 5.65 -10.02 -6.84
C PRO A 50 4.36 -10.37 -6.10
N VAL A 51 3.97 -9.51 -5.17
CA VAL A 51 2.77 -9.73 -4.36
C VAL A 51 1.56 -9.32 -5.20
N ASN A 52 0.97 -10.29 -5.90
CA ASN A 52 -0.36 -10.20 -6.52
C ASN A 52 -1.48 -10.16 -5.46
N THR A 53 -1.20 -9.56 -4.30
CA THR A 53 -2.13 -9.49 -3.18
C THR A 53 -2.47 -8.05 -2.93
N ASN A 54 -3.59 -7.87 -2.23
CA ASN A 54 -4.09 -6.57 -1.84
C ASN A 54 -3.37 -6.00 -0.62
N THR A 55 -2.23 -6.56 -0.18
CA THR A 55 -1.47 -6.08 0.98
C THR A 55 0.00 -5.80 0.63
N LEU A 56 0.60 -4.82 1.31
CA LEU A 56 2.01 -4.49 1.20
C LEU A 56 2.55 -4.05 2.56
N THR A 57 3.66 -4.63 2.98
CA THR A 57 4.37 -4.22 4.21
C THR A 57 5.48 -3.25 3.85
N VAL A 58 5.53 -2.11 4.53
CA VAL A 58 6.56 -1.07 4.32
C VAL A 58 7.14 -0.61 5.66
N THR A 59 8.45 -0.37 5.68
CA THR A 59 9.12 0.26 6.81
C THR A 59 9.10 1.78 6.63
N VAL A 60 8.67 2.49 7.66
CA VAL A 60 8.60 3.96 7.65
C VAL A 60 10.00 4.51 7.81
N ASN A 61 10.53 5.11 6.74
CA ASN A 61 11.89 5.63 6.70
C ASN A 61 11.97 7.17 6.66
N ASN A 62 10.83 7.86 6.61
CA ASN A 62 10.77 9.31 6.53
C ASN A 62 10.03 9.88 7.74
N ALA A 63 10.53 10.99 8.28
CA ALA A 63 9.81 11.80 9.25
C ALA A 63 8.83 12.75 8.54
N GLY A 64 7.55 12.74 8.94
CA GLY A 64 6.51 13.63 8.41
C GLY A 64 5.34 12.91 7.73
N ASP A 65 4.39 13.70 7.21
CA ASP A 65 3.14 13.19 6.63
C ASP A 65 3.40 12.39 5.36
N THR A 66 3.22 11.07 5.41
CA THR A 66 3.36 10.18 4.26
C THR A 66 2.01 9.84 3.64
N VAL A 67 1.85 10.10 2.33
CA VAL A 67 0.63 9.75 1.59
C VAL A 67 0.84 8.47 0.80
N TYR A 68 0.17 7.41 1.23
CA TYR A 68 0.06 6.16 0.50
C TYR A 68 -1.16 6.16 -0.42
N LYS A 69 -1.04 5.55 -1.59
CA LYS A 69 -2.14 5.35 -2.55
C LYS A 69 -2.06 3.92 -3.08
N CYS A 70 -3.21 3.38 -3.49
CA CYS A 70 -3.21 2.14 -4.26
C CYS A 70 -4.05 2.28 -5.53
N ARG A 71 -3.74 1.46 -6.53
CA ARG A 71 -4.46 1.34 -7.80
C ARG A 71 -4.71 -0.13 -8.08
N ALA A 72 -5.86 -0.44 -8.68
CA ALA A 72 -6.18 -1.78 -9.15
C ALA A 72 -6.14 -1.78 -10.69
N ARG A 73 -5.49 -2.78 -11.29
CA ARG A 73 -5.50 -3.04 -12.74
C ARG A 73 -5.97 -4.48 -13.00
N ARG A 74 -6.61 -4.69 -14.14
CA ARG A 74 -7.06 -6.00 -14.64
C ARG A 74 -6.70 -6.08 -16.11
#